data_AF-A0A971BF70-F1
#
_entry.id   AF-A0A971BF70-F1
#
_cell.length_a   1.000
_cell.length_b   1.000
_cell.length_c   1.000
_cell.angle_alpha   90.00
_cell.angle_beta   90.00
_cell.angle_gamma   90.00
#
_symmetry.space_group_name_H-M   'P 1'
#
loop_
_entity.id
_entity.type
_entity.pdbx_description
1 polymer ?
#
loop_
_entity_poly.entity_id
_entity_poly.type
_entity_poly.pdbx_seq_one_letter_code
_entity_poly.pdbx_strand_id
1 'polypeptide(L)'
;MKLLIQGVEIPLEQKDIILARSAVNSFVESVRIGTGRSSSTSLYLTTLIMMYKKSTELLNELGLDNLQYVMTLLNANKEDV
;
A
#
# COMPACT_ATOMS: atom_id res chain seq x y z
N MET A 1 7.75 5.78 11.94
CA MET A 1 8.60 4.78 11.23
C MET A 1 9.02 5.40 9.91
N LYS A 2 10.09 4.92 9.25
CA LYS A 2 10.50 5.45 7.94
C LYS A 2 10.39 4.36 6.88
N LEU A 3 9.82 4.69 5.73
CA LEU A 3 9.77 3.81 4.57
C LEU A 3 10.86 4.24 3.60
N LEU A 4 11.69 3.31 3.15
CA LEU A 4 12.80 3.62 2.25
C LEU A 4 12.39 3.23 0.83
N ILE A 5 12.25 4.22 -0.06
CA ILE A 5 11.90 4.01 -1.46
C ILE A 5 13.02 4.56 -2.32
N GLN A 6 13.71 3.70 -3.07
CA GLN A 6 14.86 4.05 -3.94
C GLN A 6 15.89 4.98 -3.26
N GLY A 7 16.18 4.75 -1.96
CA GLY A 7 17.14 5.55 -1.19
C GLY A 7 16.57 6.80 -0.52
N VAL A 8 15.30 7.14 -0.78
CA VAL A 8 14.60 8.25 -0.15
C VAL A 8 13.87 7.77 1.11
N GLU A 9 14.11 8.45 2.22
CA GLU A 9 13.38 8.24 3.47
C GLU A 9 12.07 8.99 3.47
N ILE A 10 10.97 8.25 3.65
CA ILE A 10 9.64 8.79 3.76
C ILE A 10 9.16 8.61 5.20
N PRO A 11 8.96 9.69 5.97
CA PRO A 11 8.45 9.60 7.33
C PRO A 11 6.96 9.26 7.31
N LEU A 12 6.58 8.18 8.00
CA LEU A 12 5.20 7.75 8.15
C LEU A 12 4.83 7.63 9.63
N GLU A 13 3.64 8.11 9.97
CA GLU A 13 3.08 7.98 11.31
C GLU A 13 2.77 6.51 11.62
N GLN A 14 3.11 6.08 12.84
CA GLN A 14 2.97 4.67 13.23
C GLN A 14 1.50 4.21 13.21
N LYS A 15 0.56 5.08 13.61
CA LYS A 15 -0.88 4.77 13.55
C LYS A 15 -1.34 4.49 12.12
N ASP A 16 -0.88 5.29 11.16
CA ASP A 16 -1.31 5.19 9.75
C ASP A 16 -0.79 3.88 9.13
N ILE A 17 0.44 3.48 9.49
CA ILE A 17 1.02 2.18 9.08
C ILE A 17 0.22 1.00 9.65
N ILE A 18 -0.18 1.08 10.93
CA ILE A 18 -0.95 0.01 11.57
C ILE A 18 -2.32 -0.14 10.90
N LEU A 19 -2.99 0.98 10.63
CA LEU A 19 -4.28 1.00 9.94
C LEU A 19 -4.15 0.46 8.51
N ALA A 20 -3.17 0.94 7.74
CA ALA A 20 -2.91 0.48 6.38
C ALA A 20 -2.60 -1.03 6.34
N ARG A 21 -1.76 -1.52 7.25
CA ARG A 21 -1.45 -2.96 7.37
C ARG A 21 -2.69 -3.78 7.66
N SER A 22 -3.53 -3.32 8.58
CA SER A 22 -4.77 -4.02 8.95
C SER A 22 -5.75 -4.09 7.78
N ALA A 23 -5.89 -3.01 7.02
CA ALA A 23 -6.71 -2.98 5.81
C ALA A 23 -6.20 -3.96 4.73
N VAL A 24 -4.89 -3.95 4.45
CA VAL A 24 -4.27 -4.86 3.47
C VAL A 24 -4.45 -6.32 3.89
N ASN A 25 -4.21 -6.64 5.17
CA ASN A 25 -4.41 -7.99 5.68
C ASN A 25 -5.86 -8.46 5.55
N SER A 26 -6.83 -7.58 5.85
CA SER A 26 -8.26 -7.90 5.72
C SER A 26 -8.66 -8.16 4.28
N PHE A 27 -8.09 -7.40 3.34
CA PHE A 27 -8.28 -7.64 1.91
C PHE A 27 -7.71 -8.99 1.46
N VAL A 28 -6.45 -9.27 1.81
CA VAL A 28 -5.79 -10.55 1.47
C VAL A 28 -6.59 -11.74 2.01
N GLU A 29 -7.08 -11.63 3.24
CA GLU A 29 -7.90 -12.68 3.86
C GLU A 29 -9.23 -12.89 3.11
N SER A 30 -9.88 -11.80 2.67
CA SER A 30 -11.10 -11.89 1.87
C SER A 30 -10.86 -12.59 0.53
N VAL A 31 -9.73 -12.31 -0.14
CA VAL A 31 -9.32 -12.99 -1.37
C VAL A 31 -9.03 -14.47 -1.10
N ARG A 32 -8.34 -14.79 0.01
CA ARG A 32 -8.06 -16.18 0.42
C ARG A 32 -9.34 -16.98 0.64
N ILE A 33 -10.34 -16.39 1.30
CA ILE A 33 -11.64 -17.04 1.54
C ILE A 33 -12.37 -17.26 0.21
N GLY A 34 -12.42 -16.24 -0.66
CA GLY A 34 -13.09 -16.35 -1.97
C GLY A 34 -12.47 -17.42 -2.87
N THR A 35 -11.14 -17.50 -2.87
CA THR A 35 -10.39 -18.49 -3.66
C THR A 35 -10.58 -19.91 -3.14
N GLY A 36 -10.59 -20.09 -1.81
CA GLY A 36 -10.94 -21.36 -1.16
C GLY A 36 -12.34 -21.86 -1.51
N ARG A 37 -13.33 -20.96 -1.59
CA ARG A 37 -14.70 -21.30 -2.04
C ARG A 37 -14.76 -21.71 -3.51
N SER A 38 -13.89 -21.13 -4.35
CA SER A 38 -13.81 -21.44 -5.79
C SER A 38 -12.92 -22.66 -6.12
N SER A 39 -12.28 -23.30 -5.14
CA SER A 39 -11.26 -24.36 -5.32
C SER A 39 -10.09 -23.98 -6.23
N SER A 40 -9.81 -22.67 -6.40
CA SER A 40 -8.78 -22.18 -7.31
C SER A 40 -7.65 -21.51 -6.54
N THR A 41 -6.70 -22.31 -6.05
CA THR A 41 -5.47 -21.81 -5.41
C THR A 41 -4.65 -20.93 -6.37
N SER A 42 -4.73 -21.19 -7.68
CA SER A 42 -4.12 -20.36 -8.71
C SER A 42 -4.69 -18.94 -8.74
N LEU A 43 -5.98 -18.75 -8.45
CA LEU A 43 -6.60 -17.42 -8.39
C LEU A 43 -6.05 -16.61 -7.20
N TYR A 44 -5.81 -17.24 -6.05
CA TYR A 44 -5.18 -16.57 -4.90
C TYR A 44 -3.78 -16.07 -5.26
N LEU A 45 -2.95 -16.96 -5.81
CA LEU A 45 -1.59 -16.61 -6.23
C LEU A 45 -1.60 -15.53 -7.32
N THR A 46 -2.47 -15.64 -8.31
CA THR A 46 -2.61 -14.65 -9.39
C THR A 46 -2.99 -13.28 -8.83
N THR A 47 -3.89 -13.24 -7.85
CA THR A 47 -4.31 -11.98 -7.21
C THR A 47 -3.13 -11.33 -6.48
N LEU A 48 -2.35 -12.10 -5.72
CA LEU A 48 -1.16 -11.58 -5.04
C LEU A 48 -0.11 -11.03 -6.03
N ILE A 49 0.13 -11.74 -7.13
CA ILE A 49 1.06 -11.29 -8.19
C ILE A 49 0.55 -9.99 -8.82
N MET A 50 -0.75 -9.89 -9.11
CA MET A 50 -1.36 -8.70 -9.68
C MET A 50 -1.30 -7.50 -8.73
N MET A 51 -1.53 -7.71 -7.44
CA MET A 51 -1.37 -6.65 -6.42
C MET A 51 0.05 -6.10 -6.40
N TYR A 52 1.06 -6.98 -6.42
CA TYR A 52 2.47 -6.58 -6.46
C TYR A 52 2.81 -5.79 -7.73
N LYS A 53 2.36 -6.26 -8.89
CA LYS A 53 2.59 -5.57 -10.16
C LYS A 53 1.94 -4.18 -10.16
N LYS A 54 0.68 -4.08 -9.73
CA LYS A 54 -0.07 -2.83 -9.70
C LYS A 54 0.48 -1.82 -8.70
N SER A 55 0.94 -2.26 -7.52
CA SER A 55 1.58 -1.37 -6.55
C SER A 55 2.91 -0.82 -7.08
N THR A 56 3.67 -1.64 -7.81
CA THR A 56 4.92 -1.24 -8.44
C THR A 56 4.69 -0.26 -9.59
N GLU A 57 3.70 -0.53 -10.46
CA GLU A 57 3.28 0.40 -11.52
C GLU A 57 2.88 1.76 -10.94
N LEU A 58 2.01 1.76 -9.94
CA LEU A 58 1.57 2.99 -9.26
C LEU A 58 2.75 3.77 -8.66
N LEU A 59 3.69 3.08 -8.02
CA LEU A 59 4.88 3.72 -7.45
C LEU A 59 5.76 4.36 -8.53
N ASN A 60 5.92 3.68 -9.66
CA ASN A 60 6.69 4.19 -10.80
C ASN A 60 5.99 5.37 -11.49
N GLU A 61 4.67 5.33 -11.61
CA GLU A 61 3.86 6.39 -12.24
C GLU A 61 3.77 7.65 -11.39
N LEU A 62 3.56 7.51 -10.08
CA LEU A 62 3.63 8.65 -9.16
C LEU A 62 5.02 9.26 -9.21
N GLY A 63 6.07 8.45 -9.19
CA GLY A 63 7.43 8.94 -8.99
C GLY A 63 7.63 9.50 -7.59
N LEU A 64 8.88 9.50 -7.14
CA LEU A 64 9.24 9.89 -5.77
C LEU A 64 8.88 11.35 -5.45
N ASP A 65 9.07 12.25 -6.42
CA ASP A 65 8.85 13.67 -6.24
C ASP A 65 7.38 14.00 -5.98
N ASN A 66 6.45 13.39 -6.73
CA ASN A 66 5.02 13.59 -6.50
C ASN A 66 4.57 12.93 -5.20
N LEU A 67 5.18 11.80 -4.81
CA LEU A 67 4.90 11.15 -3.53
C LEU A 67 5.30 12.06 -2.36
N GLN A 68 6.48 12.68 -2.43
CA GLN A 68 6.90 13.67 -1.44
C GLN A 68 5.99 14.90 -1.44
N TYR A 69 5.63 15.42 -2.62
CA TYR A 69 4.73 16.58 -2.74
C TYR A 69 3.37 16.32 -2.09
N VAL A 70 2.75 15.17 -2.36
CA VAL A 70 1.47 14.77 -1.75
C VAL A 70 1.62 14.64 -0.23
N MET A 71 2.71 14.08 0.27
CA MET A 71 2.92 13.97 1.72
C MET A 71 3.14 15.31 2.40
N THR A 72 3.88 16.23 1.76
CA THR A 72 4.04 17.60 2.28
C THR A 72 2.69 18.31 2.36
N LEU A 73 1.84 18.18 1.32
CA LEU A 73 0.49 18.75 1.34
C LEU A 73 -0.39 18.15 2.45
N LEU A 74 -0.34 16.84 2.65
CA LEU A 74 -1.13 16.16 3.68
C LEU A 74 -0.67 16.50 5.10
N ASN A 75 0.63 16.74 5.30
CA ASN A 75 1.17 17.15 6.60
C ASN A 75 0.92 18.64 6.88
N ALA A 76 1.02 19.52 5.88
CA ALA A 76 0.70 20.94 6.03
C ALA A 76 -0.76 21.14 6.45
N ASN A 77 -1.70 20.38 5.87
CA ASN A 77 -3.12 20.45 6.25
C ASN A 77 -3.44 19.86 7.64
N LYS A 78 -2.49 19.18 8.30
CA LYS A 78 -2.66 18.72 9.69
C LYS A 78 -2.31 19.79 10.73
N GLU A 79 -1.57 20.85 10.35
CA GLU A 79 -1.19 21.92 11.28
C GLU A 79 -2.25 23.03 11.42
N ASP A 80 -3.25 23.04 10.53
CA ASP A 80 -4.34 24.03 10.50
C ASP A 80 -5.65 23.55 11.20
N VAL A 81 -5.62 22.45 11.95
CA VAL A 81 -6.79 21.89 12.68
C VAL A 81 -6.46 21.61 14.14
#